data_AF-W4VE05-F1
#
_entry.id   AF-W4VE05-F1
#
_cell.length_a   1.000
_cell.length_b   1.000
_cell.length_c   1.000
_cell.angle_alpha   90.00
_cell.angle_beta   90.00
_cell.angle_gamma   90.00
#
_symmetry.space_group_name_H-M   'P 1'
#
loop_
_entity.id
_entity.type
_entity.pdbx_description
1 polymer ?
#
loop_
_entity_poly.entity_id
_entity_poly.type
_entity_poly.pdbx_seq_one_letter_code
_entity_poly.pdbx_strand_id
1 'polypeptide(L)'
;MTRILADSYSIGVVTNDIYTKEDAEFLIKNSVLPKERIIGVETGGCPHTAIREDASMNLEAVEELVQRFPDIQIVFIESGGDNLSATFSPELADATIYVIDVAEGDKIPRKGGPGITRSDLLVINKIDLAPYVGASLEVMERDSKKMRVRNLLYLPI
;
A
#
# COMPACT_ATOMS: atom_id res chain seq x y z
N MET A 1 -5.41 4.69 7.64
CA MET A 1 -5.82 3.32 8.01
C MET A 1 -5.44 2.98 9.44
N THR A 2 -4.17 3.08 9.84
CA THR A 2 -3.69 2.82 11.22
C THR A 2 -4.49 3.59 12.29
N ARG A 3 -4.78 4.88 12.08
CA ARG A 3 -5.61 5.70 12.99
C ARG A 3 -7.02 5.15 13.25
N ILE A 4 -7.59 4.42 12.30
CA ILE A 4 -8.95 3.87 12.42
C ILE A 4 -8.90 2.48 13.06
N LEU A 5 -7.88 1.69 12.74
CA LEU A 5 -7.81 0.29 13.15
C LEU A 5 -7.07 0.06 14.48
N ALA A 6 -6.16 0.96 14.87
CA ALA A 6 -5.31 0.79 16.06
C ALA A 6 -6.11 0.74 17.38
N ASP A 7 -7.33 1.26 17.39
CA ASP A 7 -8.22 1.18 18.56
C ASP A 7 -8.84 -0.23 18.74
N SER A 8 -8.88 -1.03 17.67
CA SER A 8 -9.52 -2.35 17.65
C SER A 8 -8.55 -3.51 17.40
N TYR A 9 -7.38 -3.24 16.84
CA TYR A 9 -6.39 -4.23 16.46
C TYR A 9 -4.99 -3.83 16.91
N SER A 10 -4.20 -4.81 17.34
CA SER A 10 -2.77 -4.63 17.55
C SER A 10 -2.04 -4.63 16.21
N ILE A 11 -1.38 -3.52 15.87
CA ILE A 11 -0.82 -3.27 14.54
C ILE A 11 0.69 -3.07 14.60
N GLY A 12 1.41 -3.57 13.59
CA GLY A 12 2.78 -3.19 13.23
C GLY A 12 2.85 -2.65 11.80
N VAL A 13 3.91 -1.91 11.47
CA VAL A 13 4.13 -1.37 10.11
C VAL A 13 5.58 -1.61 9.68
N VAL A 14 5.74 -2.10 8.46
CA VAL A 14 7.01 -2.12 7.73
C VAL A 14 6.86 -1.18 6.53
N THR A 15 7.76 -0.20 6.39
CA THR A 15 7.78 0.72 5.25
C THR A 15 9.03 0.48 4.42
N ASN A 16 8.88 0.51 3.09
CA ASN A 16 9.99 0.31 2.17
C ASN A 16 10.30 1.58 1.41
N ASP A 17 11.57 1.97 1.41
CA ASP A 17 12.10 3.07 0.61
C ASP A 17 13.36 2.60 -0.11
N ILE A 18 13.70 3.22 -1.24
CA ILE A 18 14.87 2.76 -2.02
C ILE A 18 16.18 3.15 -1.33
N TYR A 19 16.26 4.39 -0.84
CA TYR A 19 17.52 5.01 -0.36
C TYR A 19 17.37 5.72 1.00
N THR A 20 16.21 5.60 1.64
CA THR A 20 15.83 6.39 2.82
C THR A 20 15.03 5.55 3.80
N LYS A 21 14.68 6.17 4.93
CA LYS A 21 13.67 5.68 5.87
C LYS A 21 12.63 6.77 6.13
N GLU A 22 12.38 7.61 5.13
CA GLU A 22 11.57 8.83 5.26
C GLU A 22 10.15 8.46 5.69
N ASP A 23 9.56 7.42 5.09
CA ASP A 23 8.19 6.99 5.43
C ASP A 23 8.10 6.42 6.85
N ALA A 24 9.11 5.68 7.32
CA ALA A 24 9.17 5.23 8.70
C ALA A 24 9.25 6.42 9.67
N GLU A 25 10.13 7.37 9.40
CA GLU A 25 10.29 8.58 10.22
C GLU A 25 9.01 9.44 10.23
N PHE A 26 8.36 9.56 9.07
CA PHE A 26 7.07 10.23 8.93
C PHE A 26 6.00 9.56 9.80
N LEU A 27 5.88 8.23 9.76
CA LEU A 27 4.91 7.51 10.58
C LEU A 27 5.21 7.58 12.07
N ILE A 28 6.48 7.51 12.48
CA ILE A 28 6.89 7.66 13.87
C ILE A 28 6.42 9.02 14.43
N LYS A 29 6.51 10.07 13.62
CA LYS A 29 6.15 11.43 14.02
C LYS A 29 4.64 11.71 13.96
N ASN A 30 3.93 11.11 13.00
CA ASN A 30 2.57 11.55 12.64
C ASN A 30 1.48 10.48 12.82
N SER A 31 1.85 9.23 13.08
CA SER A 31 0.89 8.14 13.29
C SER A 31 0.49 8.01 14.77
N VAL A 32 -0.45 7.11 15.04
CA VAL A 32 -0.88 6.75 16.41
C VAL A 32 -0.06 5.60 17.00
N LEU A 33 0.83 4.99 16.21
CA LEU A 33 1.59 3.83 16.65
C LEU A 33 2.87 4.27 17.38
N PRO A 34 3.29 3.54 18.43
CA PRO A 34 4.59 3.76 19.04
C PRO A 34 5.70 3.42 18.06
N LYS A 35 6.84 4.12 18.19
CA LYS A 35 7.99 4.01 17.28
C LYS A 35 8.45 2.57 17.09
N GLU A 36 8.43 1.78 18.16
CA GLU A 36 8.95 0.42 18.20
C GLU A 36 8.15 -0.54 17.31
N ARG A 37 6.92 -0.17 16.94
CA ARG A 37 6.02 -0.92 16.05
C ARG A 37 6.17 -0.54 14.58
N ILE A 38 7.14 0.31 14.24
CA ILE A 38 7.41 0.78 12.87
C ILE A 38 8.84 0.42 12.51
N ILE A 39 9.03 -0.35 11.44
CA ILE A 39 10.34 -0.69 10.89
C ILE A 39 10.46 -0.10 9.48
N GLY A 40 11.54 0.64 9.22
CA GLY A 40 11.89 1.11 7.88
C GLY A 40 12.94 0.22 7.23
N VAL A 41 12.62 -0.33 6.06
CA VAL A 41 13.49 -1.15 5.21
C VAL A 41 13.99 -0.31 4.04
N GLU A 42 15.30 -0.19 3.91
CA GLU A 42 15.93 0.42 2.74
C GLU A 42 16.25 -0.69 1.73
N THR A 43 15.58 -0.70 0.57
CA THR A 43 15.62 -1.84 -0.35
C THR A 43 16.86 -1.85 -1.25
N GLY A 44 17.50 -0.70 -1.46
CA GLY A 44 18.69 -0.55 -2.31
C GLY A 44 18.46 -0.75 -3.82
N GLY A 45 17.23 -1.02 -4.26
CA GLY A 45 16.89 -1.34 -5.65
C GLY A 45 15.39 -1.24 -5.95
N CYS A 46 14.95 -1.81 -7.07
CA CYS A 46 13.55 -1.73 -7.50
C CYS A 46 12.59 -2.24 -6.40
N PRO A 47 11.56 -1.45 -6.00
CA PRO A 47 10.65 -1.84 -4.93
C PRO A 47 9.97 -3.19 -5.17
N HIS A 48 9.57 -3.50 -6.40
CA HIS A 48 8.96 -4.80 -6.73
C HIS A 48 9.83 -6.00 -6.35
N THR A 49 11.16 -5.88 -6.42
CA THR A 49 12.09 -6.94 -6.00
C THR A 49 11.89 -7.25 -4.52
N ALA A 50 11.90 -6.21 -3.67
CA ALA A 50 11.81 -6.35 -2.22
C ALA A 50 10.45 -6.88 -1.73
N ILE A 51 9.40 -6.79 -2.55
CA ILE A 51 8.06 -7.27 -2.19
C ILE A 51 7.62 -8.54 -2.94
N ARG A 52 8.40 -8.99 -3.94
CA ARG A 52 8.02 -10.11 -4.81
C ARG A 52 9.14 -11.07 -5.13
N GLU A 53 10.18 -10.62 -5.83
CA GLU A 53 11.24 -11.51 -6.31
C GLU A 53 12.19 -11.97 -5.19
N ASP A 54 12.50 -11.07 -4.26
CA ASP A 54 13.29 -11.35 -3.06
C ASP A 54 12.67 -10.59 -1.87
N ALA A 55 11.70 -11.24 -1.22
CA ALA A 55 10.97 -10.69 -0.09
C ALA A 55 11.69 -10.85 1.26
N SER A 56 12.93 -11.35 1.26
CA SER A 56 13.65 -11.74 2.48
C SER A 56 13.75 -10.62 3.52
N MET A 57 14.13 -9.41 3.11
CA MET A 57 14.24 -8.25 4.01
C MET A 57 12.91 -7.89 4.68
N ASN A 58 11.80 -8.01 3.95
CA ASN A 58 10.48 -7.74 4.50
C ASN A 58 10.03 -8.87 5.43
N LEU A 59 10.27 -10.13 5.08
CA LEU A 59 9.95 -11.27 5.93
C LEU A 59 10.70 -11.20 7.28
N GLU A 60 11.99 -10.84 7.24
CA GLU A 60 12.80 -10.65 8.46
C GLU A 60 12.26 -9.49 9.32
N ALA A 61 11.88 -8.36 8.70
CA ALA A 61 11.29 -7.22 9.41
C ALA A 61 9.93 -7.56 10.05
N VAL A 62 9.09 -8.34 9.35
CA VAL A 62 7.82 -8.84 9.87
C VAL A 62 8.05 -9.78 11.05
N GLU A 63 9.01 -10.71 10.92
CA GLU A 63 9.38 -11.64 12.00
C GLU A 63 9.89 -10.89 13.24
N GLU A 64 10.75 -9.88 13.06
CA GLU A 64 11.24 -9.04 14.15
C GLU A 64 10.08 -8.36 14.89
N LEU A 65 9.11 -7.79 14.16
CA LEU A 65 7.94 -7.14 14.76
C LEU A 65 7.09 -8.13 15.57
N VAL A 66 6.80 -9.30 15.01
CA VAL A 66 5.96 -10.32 15.65
C VAL A 66 6.66 -10.92 16.88
N GLN A 67 7.98 -11.13 16.82
CA GLN A 67 8.76 -11.57 17.98
C GLN A 67 8.78 -10.51 19.08
N ARG A 68 8.93 -9.22 18.73
CA ARG A 68 8.93 -8.11 19.70
C ARG A 68 7.55 -7.85 20.30
N PHE A 69 6.48 -8.04 19.53
CA PHE A 69 5.10 -7.82 19.93
C PHE A 69 4.23 -9.04 19.62
N PRO A 70 4.23 -10.05 20.50
CA PRO A 70 3.46 -11.29 20.29
C PRO A 70 1.95 -11.09 20.19
N ASP A 71 1.44 -9.90 20.55
CA ASP A 71 0.03 -9.52 20.46
C ASP A 71 -0.37 -8.96 19.08
N ILE A 72 0.57 -8.73 18.15
CA ILE A 72 0.28 -8.21 16.81
C ILE A 72 -0.74 -9.09 16.09
N GLN A 73 -1.77 -8.44 15.53
CA GLN A 73 -2.82 -9.07 14.75
C GLN A 73 -2.74 -8.71 13.27
N ILE A 74 -2.19 -7.53 12.95
CA ILE A 74 -2.06 -7.02 11.58
C ILE A 74 -0.68 -6.38 11.42
N VAL A 75 0.04 -6.75 10.37
CA VAL A 75 1.23 -6.01 9.91
C VAL A 75 0.91 -5.38 8.56
N PHE A 76 1.05 -4.06 8.47
CA PHE A 76 1.01 -3.38 7.18
C PHE A 76 2.41 -3.34 6.58
N ILE A 77 2.52 -3.69 5.31
CA ILE A 77 3.76 -3.57 4.55
C ILE A 77 3.52 -2.57 3.43
N GLU A 78 4.17 -1.42 3.53
CA GLU A 78 4.14 -0.39 2.50
C GLU A 78 5.31 -0.62 1.54
N SER A 79 4.98 -0.86 0.27
CA SER A 79 5.99 -0.90 -0.80
C SER A 79 6.45 0.52 -1.13
N GLY A 80 7.70 0.67 -1.55
CA GLY A 80 8.12 1.90 -2.21
C GLY A 80 7.33 2.13 -3.50
N GLY A 81 7.19 3.40 -3.91
CA GLY A 81 6.47 3.75 -5.13
C GLY A 81 7.07 3.07 -6.38
N ASP A 82 6.23 2.40 -7.18
CA ASP A 82 6.67 1.64 -8.35
C ASP A 82 5.68 1.79 -9.52
N ASN A 83 6.01 1.15 -10.64
CA ASN A 83 5.20 1.09 -11.84
C ASN A 83 4.00 0.11 -11.71
N LEU A 84 3.09 0.17 -12.69
CA LEU A 84 1.81 -0.57 -12.66
C LEU A 84 1.95 -2.11 -12.68
N SER A 85 3.15 -2.65 -12.92
CA SER A 85 3.40 -4.10 -12.92
C SER A 85 3.74 -4.68 -11.54
N ALA A 86 3.94 -3.83 -10.54
CA ALA A 86 4.30 -4.25 -9.18
C ALA A 86 3.12 -4.89 -8.45
N THR A 87 3.40 -5.99 -7.76
CA THR A 87 2.50 -6.68 -6.82
C THR A 87 3.30 -7.40 -5.76
N PHE A 88 2.71 -7.60 -4.59
CA PHE A 88 3.29 -8.43 -3.54
C PHE A 88 3.31 -9.92 -3.93
N SER A 89 4.33 -10.64 -3.46
CA SER A 89 4.33 -12.10 -3.44
C SER A 89 3.26 -12.61 -2.46
N PRO A 90 2.53 -13.69 -2.78
CA PRO A 90 1.67 -14.39 -1.83
C PRO A 90 2.42 -14.94 -0.60
N GLU A 91 3.74 -15.09 -0.68
CA GLU A 91 4.56 -15.48 0.48
C GLU A 91 4.72 -14.34 1.50
N LEU A 92 4.53 -13.08 1.07
CA LEU A 92 4.70 -11.90 1.91
C LEU A 92 3.38 -11.30 2.38
N ALA A 93 2.33 -11.35 1.57
CA ALA A 93 1.06 -10.67 1.86
C ALA A 93 -0.14 -11.62 1.72
N ASP A 94 -0.90 -11.76 2.81
CA ASP A 94 -2.18 -12.49 2.83
C ASP A 94 -3.29 -11.75 2.05
N ALA A 95 -3.22 -10.42 2.01
CA ALA A 95 -4.15 -9.55 1.31
C ALA A 95 -3.43 -8.30 0.80
N THR A 96 -3.91 -7.76 -0.33
CA THR A 96 -3.26 -6.66 -1.03
C THR A 96 -4.20 -5.47 -1.24
N ILE A 97 -3.69 -4.28 -0.89
CA ILE A 97 -4.34 -3.00 -1.18
C ILE A 97 -3.47 -2.28 -2.20
N TYR A 98 -4.05 -1.95 -3.35
CA TYR A 98 -3.37 -1.17 -4.38
C TYR A 98 -3.95 0.24 -4.40
N VAL A 99 -3.10 1.24 -4.29
CA VAL A 99 -3.51 2.65 -4.21
C VAL A 99 -3.03 3.37 -5.46
N ILE A 100 -3.97 3.97 -6.18
CA ILE A 100 -3.69 4.93 -7.26
C ILE A 100 -4.30 6.27 -6.86
N ASP A 101 -3.87 7.37 -7.46
CA ASP A 101 -4.48 8.67 -7.24
C ASP A 101 -5.01 9.35 -8.51
N VAL A 102 -5.98 10.26 -8.31
CA VAL A 102 -6.64 10.98 -9.40
C VAL A 102 -5.69 11.89 -10.17
N ALA A 103 -4.64 12.40 -9.53
CA ALA A 103 -3.67 13.31 -10.17
C ALA A 103 -2.76 12.58 -11.18
N GLU A 104 -2.63 11.26 -11.10
CA GLU A 104 -2.00 10.43 -12.15
C GLU A 104 -2.83 10.41 -13.47
N GLY A 105 -4.10 10.81 -13.38
CA GLY A 105 -5.06 11.01 -14.46
C GLY A 105 -6.05 9.87 -14.64
N ASP A 106 -7.23 10.17 -15.19
CA ASP A 106 -8.37 9.24 -15.30
C ASP A 106 -8.11 7.96 -16.14
N LYS A 107 -6.97 7.95 -16.83
CA LYS A 107 -6.50 6.86 -17.69
C LYS A 107 -5.78 5.75 -16.96
N ILE A 108 -5.41 5.95 -15.71
CA ILE A 108 -4.66 4.95 -14.96
C ILE A 108 -5.40 3.62 -14.86
N PRO A 109 -6.70 3.57 -14.48
CA PRO A 109 -7.43 2.31 -14.46
C PRO A 109 -7.36 1.51 -15.76
N ARG A 110 -7.58 2.16 -16.92
CA ARG A 110 -7.54 1.49 -18.24
C ARG A 110 -6.15 1.07 -18.71
N LYS A 111 -5.08 1.60 -18.12
CA LYS A 111 -3.71 1.08 -18.35
C LYS A 111 -3.52 -0.31 -17.71
N GLY A 112 -4.37 -0.68 -16.76
CA GLY A 112 -4.36 -2.00 -16.14
C GLY A 112 -3.14 -2.24 -15.27
N GLY A 113 -2.65 -3.48 -15.28
CA GLY A 113 -1.61 -3.94 -14.38
C GLY A 113 -2.18 -4.86 -13.28
N PRO A 114 -1.36 -5.78 -12.75
CA PRO A 114 -1.79 -6.75 -11.76
C PRO A 114 -2.31 -6.10 -10.47
N GLY A 115 -1.77 -4.95 -10.04
CA GLY A 115 -2.32 -4.18 -8.92
C GLY A 115 -3.77 -3.73 -9.18
N ILE A 116 -4.04 -3.07 -10.30
CA ILE A 116 -5.38 -2.61 -10.68
C ILE A 116 -6.34 -3.79 -10.89
N THR A 117 -5.89 -4.88 -11.50
CA THR A 117 -6.78 -5.96 -11.96
C THR A 117 -7.01 -7.06 -10.91
N ARG A 118 -6.06 -7.30 -10.02
CA ARG A 118 -6.03 -8.49 -9.15
C ARG A 118 -5.86 -8.20 -7.65
N SER A 119 -5.58 -6.97 -7.22
CA SER A 119 -5.51 -6.69 -5.79
C SER A 119 -6.83 -7.01 -5.09
N ASP A 120 -6.80 -7.30 -3.80
CA ASP A 120 -8.03 -7.56 -3.03
C ASP A 120 -8.86 -6.28 -2.89
N LEU A 121 -8.18 -5.15 -2.70
CA LEU A 121 -8.77 -3.82 -2.68
C LEU A 121 -8.01 -2.87 -3.62
N LEU A 122 -8.74 -2.12 -4.44
CA LEU A 122 -8.20 -0.98 -5.21
C LEU A 122 -8.76 0.30 -4.60
N VAL A 123 -7.87 1.21 -4.22
CA VAL A 123 -8.20 2.54 -3.71
C VAL A 123 -7.87 3.58 -4.77
N ILE A 124 -8.84 4.42 -5.10
CA ILE A 124 -8.64 5.62 -5.93
C ILE A 124 -8.65 6.82 -4.99
N ASN A 125 -7.46 7.33 -4.67
CA ASN A 125 -7.24 8.35 -3.66
C ASN A 125 -7.23 9.78 -4.26
N LYS A 126 -7.30 10.79 -3.38
CA LYS A 126 -7.22 12.21 -3.73
C LYS A 126 -8.32 12.66 -4.70
N ILE A 127 -9.54 12.17 -4.50
CA ILE A 127 -10.69 12.45 -5.38
C ILE A 127 -11.06 13.93 -5.46
N ASP A 128 -10.73 14.68 -4.41
CA ASP A 128 -10.86 16.13 -4.32
C ASP A 128 -10.01 16.86 -5.37
N LEU A 129 -8.97 16.22 -5.91
CA LEU A 129 -8.11 16.82 -6.93
C LEU A 129 -8.68 16.75 -8.35
N ALA A 130 -9.75 15.99 -8.58
CA ALA A 130 -10.32 15.77 -9.91
C ALA A 130 -10.56 17.06 -10.74
N PRO A 131 -11.14 18.15 -10.17
CA PRO A 131 -11.39 19.37 -10.92
C PRO A 131 -10.12 20.09 -11.39
N TYR A 132 -8.99 19.89 -10.71
CA TYR A 132 -7.73 20.59 -10.99
C TYR A 132 -6.89 19.89 -12.05
N VAL A 133 -7.10 18.58 -12.27
CA VAL A 133 -6.35 17.78 -13.24
C VAL A 133 -7.19 17.34 -14.45
N GLY A 134 -8.45 17.77 -14.52
CA GLY A 134 -9.37 17.43 -15.60
C GLY A 134 -9.72 15.94 -15.67
N ALA A 135 -9.65 15.24 -14.53
CA ALA A 135 -9.96 13.81 -14.43
C ALA A 135 -11.45 13.60 -14.14
N SER A 136 -12.07 12.65 -14.84
CA SER A 136 -13.44 12.23 -14.54
C SER A 136 -13.47 11.03 -13.59
N LEU A 137 -14.06 11.21 -12.40
CA LEU A 137 -14.26 10.12 -11.43
C LEU A 137 -15.16 9.01 -11.99
N GLU A 138 -16.15 9.36 -12.81
CA GLU A 138 -17.04 8.41 -13.48
C GLU A 138 -16.27 7.53 -14.49
N VAL A 139 -15.33 8.11 -15.23
CA VAL A 139 -14.44 7.37 -16.14
C VAL A 139 -13.55 6.43 -15.35
N MET A 140 -12.95 6.90 -14.26
CA MET A 140 -12.10 6.07 -13.40
C MET A 140 -12.87 4.92 -12.77
N GLU A 141 -14.12 5.15 -12.34
CA GLU A 141 -15.03 4.12 -11.84
C GLU A 141 -15.31 3.05 -12.89
N ARG A 142 -15.82 3.48 -14.05
CA ARG A 142 -16.18 2.59 -15.15
C ARG A 142 -15.00 1.73 -15.59
N ASP A 143 -13.85 2.36 -15.80
CA ASP A 143 -12.66 1.67 -16.29
C ASP A 143 -12.09 0.72 -15.22
N SER A 144 -12.12 1.11 -13.94
CA SER A 144 -11.74 0.22 -12.84
C SER A 144 -12.65 -1.01 -12.75
N LYS A 145 -13.98 -0.84 -12.85
CA LYS A 145 -14.95 -1.97 -12.88
C LYS A 145 -14.74 -2.86 -14.09
N LYS A 146 -14.36 -2.30 -15.24
CA LYS A 146 -14.11 -3.10 -16.44
C LYS A 146 -12.84 -3.95 -16.30
N MET A 147 -11.80 -3.40 -15.67
CA MET A 147 -10.52 -4.09 -15.48
C MET A 147 -10.55 -5.11 -14.34
N ARG A 148 -11.53 -5.01 -13.43
CA ARG A 148 -11.67 -5.88 -12.26
C ARG A 148 -12.89 -6.78 -12.39
N VAL A 149 -12.71 -8.07 -12.13
CA VAL A 149 -13.82 -9.05 -12.11
C VAL A 149 -14.56 -9.03 -10.75
N ARG A 150 -14.14 -8.17 -9.80
CA ARG A 150 -14.70 -8.02 -8.43
C ARG A 150 -15.08 -6.55 -8.13
N ASN A 151 -16.06 -6.37 -7.24
CA ASN A 151 -16.65 -5.07 -6.86
C ASN A 151 -15.61 -4.05 -6.33
N LEU A 152 -15.81 -2.77 -6.64
CA LEU A 152 -15.02 -1.64 -6.12
C LEU A 152 -15.54 -1.18 -4.74
N LEU A 153 -14.63 -0.77 -3.87
CA LEU A 153 -14.91 -0.06 -2.63
C LEU A 153 -14.34 1.36 -2.75
N TYR A 154 -15.22 2.35 -2.69
CA TYR A 154 -14.82 3.75 -2.51
C TYR A 154 -14.66 4.02 -1.02
N LEU A 155 -13.47 4.44 -0.61
CA LEU A 155 -13.27 5.02 0.71
C LEU A 155 -13.26 6.54 0.55
N PRO A 156 -14.33 7.26 0.94
CA PRO A 156 -14.23 8.68 1.17
C PRO A 156 -13.37 8.86 2.44
N ILE A 157 -12.10 9.21 2.25
CA ILE A 157 -11.26 9.75 3.33
C ILE A 157 -11.27 11.27 3.22
#